data_AF-A0A369BLP2-F1
#
_entry.id   AF-A0A369BLP2-F1
#
_cell.length_a   1.000
_cell.length_b   1.000
_cell.length_c   1.000
_cell.angle_alpha   90.00
_cell.angle_beta   90.00
_cell.angle_gamma   90.00
#
_symmetry.space_group_name_H-M   'P 1'
#
loop_
_entity.id
_entity.type
_entity.pdbx_description
1 polymer ?
#
loop_
_entity_poly.entity_id
_entity_poly.type
_entity_poly.pdbx_seq_one_letter_code
_entity_poly.pdbx_strand_id
1 'polypeptide(L)'
;MEPMELIKERYKALEERIRLFILVHSDIEYVQGSSECVEGGAFAWTELSAESKCIQSELYHEYMSLIKQAKKHLKKIGSSYLDTFERSCSEVKSYLKQDNLLWGPCLQDIFNNVKKELDLQRGLIAQPVLI
;
A
#
# COMPACT_ATOMS: atom_id res chain seq x y z
N MET A 1 -21.64 11.02 -2.19
CA MET A 1 -20.29 11.01 -1.58
C MET A 1 -20.34 9.98 -0.48
N GLU A 2 -19.51 8.95 -0.54
CA GLU A 2 -19.53 7.88 0.46
C GLU A 2 -19.31 8.49 1.86
N PRO A 3 -20.04 8.01 2.89
CA PRO A 3 -19.78 8.40 4.27
C PRO A 3 -18.33 8.10 4.66
N MET A 4 -17.71 8.95 5.46
CA MET A 4 -16.32 8.76 5.92
C MET A 4 -16.12 7.42 6.62
N GLU A 5 -17.11 6.97 7.41
CA GLU A 5 -17.08 5.65 8.05
C GLU A 5 -17.04 4.51 7.03
N LEU A 6 -17.72 4.64 5.89
CA LEU A 6 -17.65 3.65 4.82
C LEU A 6 -16.25 3.60 4.18
N ILE A 7 -15.61 4.76 3.99
CA ILE A 7 -14.23 4.84 3.49
C ILE A 7 -13.28 4.14 4.49
N LYS A 8 -13.46 4.36 5.79
CA LYS A 8 -12.63 3.74 6.84
C LYS A 8 -12.81 2.21 6.90
N GLU A 9 -14.04 1.71 6.77
CA GLU A 9 -14.29 0.27 6.72
C GLU A 9 -13.70 -0.37 5.45
N ARG A 10 -13.74 0.32 4.31
CA ARG A 10 -13.08 -0.15 3.09
C ARG A 10 -11.56 -0.24 3.23
N TYR A 11 -10.92 0.65 3.98
CA TYR A 11 -9.49 0.50 4.30
C TYR A 11 -9.21 -0.80 5.06
N LYS A 12 -10.05 -1.17 6.04
CA LYS A 12 -9.88 -2.43 6.79
C LYS A 12 -10.07 -3.66 5.91
N ALA A 13 -11.11 -3.65 5.07
CA ALA A 13 -11.35 -4.77 4.15
C ALA A 13 -10.19 -4.92 3.15
N LEU A 14 -9.67 -3.79 2.64
CA LEU A 14 -8.55 -3.78 1.72
C LEU A 14 -7.25 -4.25 2.40
N GLU A 15 -7.00 -3.84 3.64
CA GLU A 15 -5.83 -4.27 4.43
C GLU A 15 -5.70 -5.80 4.46
N GLU A 16 -6.80 -6.50 4.74
CA GLU A 16 -6.79 -7.97 4.79
C GLU A 16 -6.53 -8.59 3.40
N ARG A 17 -7.11 -8.02 2.33
CA ARG A 17 -6.84 -8.48 0.96
C ARG A 17 -5.37 -8.26 0.57
N ILE A 18 -4.80 -7.12 0.95
CA ILE A 18 -3.39 -6.80 0.75
C ILE A 18 -2.51 -7.78 1.52
N ARG A 19 -2.88 -8.11 2.75
CA ARG A 19 -2.19 -9.11 3.57
C ARG A 19 -2.11 -10.45 2.84
N LEU A 20 -3.25 -10.95 2.37
CA LEU A 20 -3.31 -12.22 1.65
C LEU A 20 -2.50 -12.16 0.35
N PHE A 21 -2.61 -11.05 -0.40
CA PHE A 21 -1.83 -10.88 -1.63
C PHE A 21 -0.31 -10.96 -1.36
N ILE A 22 0.20 -10.22 -0.38
CA ILE A 22 1.64 -10.17 -0.08
C ILE A 22 2.13 -11.50 0.53
N LEU A 23 1.37 -12.12 1.43
CA LEU A 23 1.85 -13.29 2.17
C LEU A 23 1.58 -14.63 1.48
N VAL A 24 0.64 -14.69 0.54
CA VAL A 24 0.19 -15.95 -0.08
C VAL A 24 0.42 -15.96 -1.59
N HIS A 25 0.28 -14.82 -2.26
CA HIS A 25 0.30 -14.73 -3.72
C HIS A 25 1.56 -14.10 -4.31
N SER A 26 2.51 -13.74 -3.44
CA SER A 26 3.74 -13.02 -3.78
C SER A 26 4.94 -13.73 -3.18
N ASP A 27 6.09 -13.57 -3.82
CA ASP A 27 7.36 -14.09 -3.32
C ASP A 27 8.51 -13.17 -3.73
N ILE A 28 9.65 -13.31 -3.07
CA ILE A 28 10.82 -12.44 -3.25
C ILE A 28 12.08 -13.29 -3.42
N GLU A 29 13.03 -12.76 -4.18
CA GLU A 29 14.32 -13.39 -4.42
C GLU A 29 15.48 -12.47 -4.08
N TYR A 30 16.57 -13.07 -3.61
CA TYR A 30 17.80 -12.33 -3.31
C TYR A 30 18.50 -11.89 -4.59
N VAL A 31 18.85 -10.62 -4.68
CA VAL A 31 19.59 -10.07 -5.81
C VAL A 31 21.08 -10.39 -5.63
N GLN A 32 21.63 -11.27 -6.46
CA GLN A 32 23.03 -11.69 -6.39
C GLN A 32 23.99 -10.49 -6.50
N GLY A 33 25.02 -10.47 -5.63
CA GLY A 33 26.01 -9.38 -5.55
C GLY A 33 25.51 -8.12 -4.84
N SER A 34 24.25 -8.06 -4.39
CA SER A 34 23.70 -6.86 -3.74
C SER A 34 24.31 -6.55 -2.37
N SER A 35 24.85 -7.56 -1.67
CA SER A 35 25.53 -7.39 -0.38
C SER A 35 26.83 -6.59 -0.48
N GLU A 36 27.41 -6.49 -1.68
CA GLU A 36 28.60 -5.66 -1.94
C GLU A 36 28.25 -4.16 -1.96
N CYS A 37 26.97 -3.84 -2.22
CA CYS A 37 26.46 -2.47 -2.34
C CYS A 37 25.66 -2.03 -1.10
N VAL A 38 24.95 -2.94 -0.44
CA VAL A 38 24.05 -2.65 0.69
C VAL A 38 24.19 -3.73 1.76
N GLU A 39 24.32 -3.32 3.03
CA GLU A 39 24.40 -4.23 4.17
C GLU A 39 23.12 -5.10 4.25
N GLY A 40 23.29 -6.42 4.34
CA GLY A 40 22.18 -7.39 4.28
C GLY A 40 21.68 -7.70 2.86
N GLY A 41 22.16 -6.97 1.85
CA GLY A 41 21.76 -7.10 0.44
C GLY A 41 20.35 -6.59 0.14
N ALA A 42 19.92 -6.82 -1.10
CA ALA A 42 18.64 -6.41 -1.63
C ALA A 42 17.85 -7.61 -2.17
N PHE A 43 16.55 -7.46 -2.16
CA PHE A 43 15.60 -8.44 -2.66
C PHE A 43 14.73 -7.80 -3.74
N ALA A 44 14.33 -8.61 -4.71
CA ALA A 44 13.40 -8.24 -5.77
C ALA A 44 12.15 -9.11 -5.66
N TRP A 45 11.04 -8.59 -6.18
CA TRP A 45 9.84 -9.40 -6.35
C TRP A 45 10.04 -10.44 -7.44
N THR A 46 9.59 -11.65 -7.18
CA THR A 46 9.52 -12.71 -8.20
C THR A 46 8.38 -12.44 -9.17
N GLU A 47 8.42 -13.07 -10.35
CA GLU A 47 7.32 -12.96 -11.29
C GLU A 47 6.05 -13.60 -10.74
N LEU A 48 4.97 -12.81 -10.70
CA LEU A 48 3.65 -13.30 -10.31
C LEU A 48 3.10 -14.36 -11.28
N SER A 49 2.44 -15.36 -10.71
CA SER A 49 1.61 -16.30 -11.48
C SER A 49 0.48 -15.57 -12.22
N ALA A 50 -0.10 -16.19 -13.25
CA ALA A 50 -1.22 -15.60 -13.99
C ALA A 50 -2.43 -15.31 -13.07
N GLU A 51 -2.72 -16.20 -12.13
CA GLU A 51 -3.75 -16.01 -11.11
C GLU A 51 -3.41 -14.84 -10.18
N SER A 52 -2.18 -14.78 -9.67
CA SER A 52 -1.73 -13.69 -8.80
C SER A 52 -1.76 -12.33 -9.52
N LYS A 53 -1.48 -12.27 -10.83
CA LYS A 53 -1.60 -11.05 -11.64
C LYS A 53 -3.06 -10.57 -11.74
N CYS A 54 -4.02 -11.48 -11.82
CA CYS A 54 -5.44 -11.13 -11.77
C CYS A 54 -5.81 -10.51 -10.41
N ILE A 55 -5.39 -11.16 -9.31
CA ILE A 55 -5.60 -10.66 -7.94
C ILE A 55 -4.97 -9.27 -7.77
N GLN A 56 -3.73 -9.10 -8.21
CA GLN A 56 -3.01 -7.84 -8.17
C GLN A 56 -3.78 -6.72 -8.89
N SER A 57 -4.25 -7.00 -10.11
CA SER A 57 -5.01 -6.03 -10.90
C SER A 57 -6.28 -5.60 -10.19
N GLU A 58 -7.10 -6.54 -9.72
CA GLU A 58 -8.33 -6.23 -8.98
C GLU A 58 -8.05 -5.38 -7.73
N LEU A 59 -7.05 -5.81 -6.95
CA LEU A 59 -6.66 -5.15 -5.71
C LEU A 59 -6.16 -3.72 -5.96
N TYR A 60 -5.35 -3.54 -7.01
CA TYR A 60 -4.86 -2.23 -7.42
C TYR A 60 -6.01 -1.31 -7.85
N HIS A 61 -6.97 -1.81 -8.64
CA HIS A 61 -8.13 -1.02 -9.04
C HIS A 61 -9.00 -0.61 -7.84
N GLU A 62 -9.22 -1.53 -6.89
CA GLU A 62 -9.96 -1.24 -5.66
C GLU A 62 -9.25 -0.15 -4.84
N TYR A 63 -7.94 -0.29 -4.64
CA TYR A 63 -7.14 0.68 -3.90
C TYR A 63 -7.17 2.06 -4.57
N MET A 64 -6.97 2.12 -5.89
CA MET A 64 -7.00 3.36 -6.66
C MET A 64 -8.36 4.07 -6.55
N SER A 65 -9.46 3.30 -6.53
CA SER A 65 -10.80 3.83 -6.31
C SER A 65 -10.95 4.42 -4.90
N LEU A 66 -10.48 3.71 -3.87
CA LEU A 66 -10.53 4.15 -2.47
C LEU A 66 -9.75 5.46 -2.25
N ILE A 67 -8.48 5.53 -2.71
CA ILE A 67 -7.65 6.72 -2.51
C ILE A 67 -8.16 7.93 -3.28
N LYS A 68 -8.85 7.73 -4.43
CA LYS A 68 -9.48 8.82 -5.17
C LYS A 68 -10.59 9.48 -4.35
N GLN A 69 -11.37 8.67 -3.62
CA GLN A 69 -12.42 9.16 -2.74
C GLN A 69 -11.85 9.86 -1.50
N ALA A 70 -10.84 9.26 -0.86
CA ALA A 70 -10.12 9.86 0.26
C ALA A 70 -9.47 11.20 -0.12
N LYS A 71 -8.78 11.27 -1.27
CA LYS A 71 -8.20 12.51 -1.80
C LYS A 71 -9.25 13.59 -2.05
N LYS A 72 -10.41 13.22 -2.60
CA LYS A 72 -11.52 14.17 -2.79
C LYS A 72 -12.02 14.72 -1.46
N HIS A 73 -12.10 13.89 -0.42
CA HIS A 73 -12.47 14.31 0.93
C HIS A 73 -11.46 15.30 1.50
N LEU A 74 -10.16 14.94 1.52
CA LEU A 74 -9.09 15.79 2.04
C LEU A 74 -9.03 17.16 1.36
N LYS A 75 -9.21 17.19 0.03
CA LYS A 75 -9.30 18.45 -0.73
C LYS A 75 -10.51 19.30 -0.34
N LYS A 76 -11.66 18.67 -0.13
CA LYS A 76 -12.90 19.36 0.25
C LYS A 76 -12.77 20.05 1.60
N ILE A 77 -12.07 19.42 2.55
CA ILE A 77 -11.88 19.97 3.91
C ILE A 77 -10.66 20.90 4.01
N GLY A 78 -9.95 21.17 2.90
CA GLY A 78 -8.75 22.01 2.92
C GLY A 78 -7.61 21.44 3.77
N SER A 79 -7.47 20.11 3.83
CA SER A 79 -6.47 19.45 4.68
C SER A 79 -5.05 19.83 4.28
N SER A 80 -4.22 20.20 5.27
CA SER A 80 -2.77 20.44 5.10
C SER A 80 -1.97 19.15 4.88
N TYR A 81 -2.58 17.97 5.02
CA TYR A 81 -1.91 16.68 4.92
C TYR A 81 -2.05 16.02 3.55
N LEU A 82 -2.48 16.76 2.52
CA LEU A 82 -2.69 16.21 1.18
C LEU A 82 -1.40 15.60 0.61
N ASP A 83 -0.27 16.28 0.76
CA ASP A 83 1.02 15.80 0.24
C ASP A 83 1.51 14.55 0.99
N THR A 84 1.34 14.52 2.33
CA THR A 84 1.63 13.36 3.15
C THR A 84 0.77 12.16 2.75
N PHE A 85 -0.52 12.39 2.51
CA PHE A 85 -1.44 11.37 2.02
C PHE A 85 -1.02 10.83 0.65
N GLU A 86 -0.65 11.71 -0.29
CA GLU A 86 -0.23 11.31 -1.64
C GLU A 86 1.09 10.53 -1.66
N ARG A 87 2.03 10.90 -0.78
CA ARG A 87 3.28 10.14 -0.59
C ARG A 87 2.98 8.74 -0.06
N SER A 88 2.20 8.66 1.03
CA SER A 88 1.77 7.37 1.59
C SER A 88 1.06 6.50 0.56
N CYS A 89 0.21 7.09 -0.28
CA CYS A 89 -0.44 6.38 -1.37
C CYS A 89 0.53 5.85 -2.43
N SER A 90 1.65 6.54 -2.64
CA SER A 90 2.66 6.14 -3.62
C SER A 90 3.45 4.93 -3.12
N GLU A 91 3.77 4.89 -1.82
CA GLU A 91 4.40 3.73 -1.18
C GLU A 91 3.52 2.48 -1.28
N VAL A 92 2.23 2.57 -0.93
CA VAL A 92 1.33 1.41 -1.05
C VAL A 92 1.20 0.95 -2.51
N LYS A 93 1.17 1.88 -3.47
CA LYS A 93 1.11 1.53 -4.91
C LYS A 93 2.34 0.75 -5.36
N SER A 94 3.54 1.14 -4.94
CA SER A 94 4.75 0.42 -5.36
C SER A 94 4.77 -1.00 -4.82
N TYR A 95 4.35 -1.19 -3.56
CA TYR A 95 4.19 -2.53 -2.98
C TYR A 95 3.11 -3.36 -3.70
N LEU A 96 1.97 -2.76 -4.07
CA LEU A 96 0.94 -3.47 -4.82
C LEU A 96 1.38 -3.83 -6.24
N LYS A 97 2.11 -2.94 -6.91
CA LYS A 97 2.65 -3.18 -8.26
C LYS A 97 3.84 -4.13 -8.26
N GLN A 98 4.50 -4.28 -7.12
CA GLN A 98 5.73 -5.07 -6.99
C GLN A 98 6.86 -4.56 -7.89
N ASP A 99 6.95 -3.23 -8.04
CA ASP A 99 7.95 -2.56 -8.88
C ASP A 99 9.10 -1.93 -8.07
N ASN A 100 9.11 -2.11 -6.75
CA ASN A 100 10.15 -1.62 -5.85
C ASN A 100 11.18 -2.69 -5.46
N LEU A 101 12.39 -2.24 -5.13
CA LEU A 101 13.37 -3.05 -4.41
C LEU A 101 12.99 -3.17 -2.93
N LEU A 102 13.45 -4.26 -2.33
CA LEU A 102 13.16 -4.63 -0.95
C LEU A 102 14.46 -4.76 -0.16
N TRP A 103 14.44 -4.26 1.07
CA TRP A 103 15.62 -4.19 1.93
C TRP A 103 15.61 -5.26 3.03
N GLY A 104 14.79 -6.31 2.86
CA GLY A 104 14.70 -7.41 3.80
C GLY A 104 14.03 -8.64 3.21
N PRO A 105 14.35 -9.84 3.73
CA PRO A 105 13.88 -11.13 3.22
C PRO A 105 12.48 -11.52 3.72
N CYS A 106 11.78 -10.64 4.44
CA CYS A 106 10.59 -11.02 5.19
C CYS A 106 9.32 -10.39 4.61
N LEU A 107 8.47 -11.20 3.97
CA LEU A 107 7.16 -10.77 3.46
C LEU A 107 6.26 -10.21 4.58
N GLN A 108 6.38 -10.71 5.81
CA GLN A 108 5.63 -10.19 6.96
C GLN A 108 6.04 -8.75 7.29
N ASP A 109 7.33 -8.43 7.23
CA ASP A 109 7.82 -7.06 7.46
C ASP A 109 7.41 -6.12 6.33
N ILE A 110 7.41 -6.62 5.09
CA ILE A 110 6.90 -5.88 3.93
C ILE A 110 5.42 -5.55 4.12
N PHE A 111 4.60 -6.54 4.50
CA PHE A 111 3.20 -6.28 4.82
C PHE A 111 3.04 -5.27 5.97
N ASN A 112 3.84 -5.37 7.03
CA ASN A 112 3.78 -4.42 8.15
C ASN A 112 4.05 -2.98 7.69
N ASN A 113 4.96 -2.76 6.74
CA ASN A 113 5.20 -1.45 6.14
C ASN A 113 3.97 -0.95 5.37
N VAL A 114 3.35 -1.80 4.55
CA VAL A 114 2.12 -1.43 3.82
C VAL A 114 0.99 -1.10 4.79
N LYS A 115 0.80 -1.91 5.83
CA LYS A 115 -0.20 -1.69 6.87
C LYS A 115 0.00 -0.34 7.55
N LYS A 116 1.24 0.01 7.90
CA LYS A 116 1.57 1.32 8.49
C LYS A 116 1.11 2.49 7.60
N GLU A 117 1.31 2.38 6.29
CA GLU A 117 0.87 3.40 5.33
C GLU A 117 -0.66 3.44 5.18
N LEU A 118 -1.35 2.29 5.18
CA LEU A 118 -2.82 2.25 5.19
C LEU A 118 -3.40 2.86 6.47
N ASP A 119 -2.79 2.58 7.62
CA ASP A 119 -3.16 3.17 8.91
C ASP A 119 -2.95 4.69 8.92
N LEU A 120 -1.83 5.16 8.37
CA LEU A 120 -1.57 6.59 8.18
C LEU A 120 -2.66 7.23 7.31
N GLN A 121 -2.94 6.66 6.13
CA GLN A 121 -3.98 7.15 5.21
C GLN A 121 -5.34 7.24 5.89
N ARG A 122 -5.72 6.17 6.63
CA ARG A 122 -6.97 6.11 7.40
C ARG A 122 -7.00 7.16 8.52
N GLY A 123 -5.88 7.40 9.19
CA GLY A 123 -5.76 8.43 10.22
C GLY A 123 -5.91 9.84 9.66
N LEU A 124 -5.28 10.12 8.52
CA LEU A 124 -5.33 11.43 7.86
C LEU A 124 -6.75 11.80 7.42
N ILE A 125 -7.52 10.84 6.89
CA ILE A 125 -8.92 11.09 6.49
C ILE A 125 -9.88 11.24 7.67
N ALA A 126 -9.50 10.77 8.86
CA ALA A 126 -10.34 10.82 10.05
C ALA A 126 -10.16 12.13 10.86
N GLN A 127 -9.29 13.03 10.41
CA GLN A 127 -9.05 14.28 11.12
C GLN A 127 -10.32 15.16 11.14
N PRO A 128 -10.66 15.75 12.29
CA PRO A 128 -11.76 16.70 12.36
C PRO A 128 -11.47 17.91 11.48
N VAL A 129 -12.51 18.42 10.82
CA VAL A 129 -12.46 19.74 10.20
C VAL A 129 -12.33 20.76 11.33
N LEU A 130 -11.18 21.40 11.46
CA LEU A 130 -11.06 22.60 12.27
C LEU A 130 -11.75 23.72 11.49
N ILE A 131 -13.01 23.99 11.84
CA ILE A 131 -13.80 25.12 11.34
C ILE A 131 -13.56 26.31 12.26
#